data_AF-A0A8T3RME1-F1
#
_entry.id   AF-A0A8T3RME1-F1
#
_cell.length_a   1.000
_cell.length_b   1.000
_cell.length_c   1.000
_cell.angle_alpha   90.00
_cell.angle_beta   90.00
_cell.angle_gamma   90.00
#
_symmetry.space_group_name_H-M   'P 1'
#
loop_
_entity.id
_entity.type
_entity.pdbx_description
1 polymer ?
#
loop_
_entity_poly.entity_id
_entity_poly.type
_entity_poly.pdbx_seq_one_letter_code
_entity_poly.pdbx_strand_id
1 'polypeptide(L)'
;MKNHFISTFVLLAAVTVCRAALADSPAQHFTSNAADGEKDGIGQGSLASKRPNFVFNGALKDAFEFFKPHKSGNGRSCATCHRPEDNFGLTPATVEARYQALQVRRERDPDADDPLFRSIDADDFDQDFTTLRTKALVRVVLPLPSNVKLADDPSARIVAVWRAVPTVVNAGITAPYQYDGRLETLEDQALSAMLAHSEITIDPKDKILTRLAGFQQHVFSSKGVRKLARALESGSPPPDPDPKLNELEQRGKATFAQFCTSCHGGPTQTVNADARFLPVPQRGPLTGAQAFVNIFVQTPRPPVPFFERLPSANLPTRSYVVTLPDGTERASLPLIQAAG
;
A
#
# COMPACT_ATOMS: atom_id res chain seq x y z
N MET A 1 39.23 18.22 -2.57
CA MET A 1 38.62 18.18 -1.22
C MET A 1 37.39 19.11 -1.10
N LYS A 2 36.39 18.99 -1.99
CA LYS A 2 35.17 19.84 -1.96
C LYS A 2 33.84 19.06 -2.04
N ASN A 3 33.87 17.72 -1.98
CA ASN A 3 32.67 16.88 -2.16
C ASN A 3 32.10 16.28 -0.86
N HIS A 4 32.68 16.55 0.31
CA HIS A 4 32.17 16.00 1.58
C HIS A 4 31.26 16.93 2.38
N PHE A 5 31.16 18.22 2.05
CA PHE A 5 30.35 19.18 2.82
C PHE A 5 28.89 19.31 2.36
N ILE A 6 28.55 18.89 1.14
CA ILE A 6 27.18 18.97 0.60
C ILE A 6 26.31 17.79 1.06
N SER A 7 26.92 16.65 1.43
CA SER A 7 26.21 15.43 1.85
C SER A 7 25.55 15.54 3.23
N THR A 8 26.04 16.42 4.12
CA THR A 8 25.56 16.51 5.51
C THR A 8 24.40 17.51 5.66
N PHE A 9 24.36 18.55 4.81
CA PHE A 9 23.28 19.54 4.80
C PHE A 9 21.98 19.02 4.14
N VAL A 10 22.09 18.08 3.20
CA VAL A 10 20.93 17.56 2.43
C VAL A 10 20.18 16.46 3.18
N LEU A 11 20.87 15.67 4.02
CA LEU A 11 20.22 14.76 4.97
C LEU A 11 19.39 15.55 5.99
N LEU A 12 19.87 16.74 6.38
CA LEU A 12 19.14 17.64 7.26
C LEU A 12 17.88 18.19 6.57
N ALA A 13 17.89 18.49 5.27
CA ALA A 13 16.70 19.00 4.56
C ALA A 13 15.60 17.94 4.36
N ALA A 14 15.95 16.68 4.05
CA ALA A 14 14.98 15.58 4.01
C ALA A 14 14.43 15.23 5.42
N VAL A 15 15.29 15.31 6.44
CA VAL A 15 14.87 15.23 7.85
C VAL A 15 14.08 16.48 8.28
N THR A 16 14.28 17.65 7.66
CA THR A 16 13.56 18.89 7.98
C THR A 16 12.19 18.94 7.30
N VAL A 17 12.03 18.38 6.10
CA VAL A 17 10.72 18.17 5.48
C VAL A 17 9.94 17.09 6.23
N CYS A 18 10.61 16.02 6.69
CA CYS A 18 10.02 15.10 7.68
C CYS A 18 9.72 15.80 9.01
N ARG A 19 10.57 16.69 9.54
CA ARG A 19 10.32 17.41 10.79
C ARG A 19 9.24 18.46 10.67
N ALA A 20 9.03 19.11 9.52
CA ALA A 20 7.93 20.03 9.30
C ALA A 20 6.59 19.28 9.16
N ALA A 21 6.60 18.08 8.56
CA ALA A 21 5.46 17.17 8.57
C ALA A 21 5.21 16.48 9.94
N LEU A 22 6.22 16.48 10.83
CA LEU A 22 6.14 15.98 12.21
C LEU A 22 6.07 17.10 13.28
N ALA A 23 6.11 18.37 12.88
CA ALA A 23 6.10 19.52 13.81
C ALA A 23 4.72 19.78 14.43
N ASP A 24 3.68 19.12 13.91
CA ASP A 24 2.33 19.09 14.49
C ASP A 24 2.12 17.96 15.51
N SER A 25 3.19 17.23 15.89
CA SER A 25 3.19 16.30 17.02
C SER A 25 3.73 16.99 18.28
N PRO A 26 3.13 16.75 19.47
CA PRO A 26 3.47 17.50 20.68
C PRO A 26 4.95 17.26 21.07
N ALA A 27 5.56 18.35 21.52
CA ALA A 27 6.98 18.51 21.78
C ALA A 27 7.63 17.34 22.53
N GLN A 28 8.74 16.82 21.98
CA GLN A 28 9.78 16.19 22.77
C GLN A 28 11.09 16.93 22.54
N HIS A 29 11.52 17.64 23.58
CA HIS A 29 12.83 18.29 23.66
C HIS A 29 13.95 17.27 23.43
N PHE A 30 14.83 17.51 22.46
CA PHE A 30 16.06 16.75 22.26
C PHE A 30 17.26 17.61 22.61
N THR A 31 17.92 17.32 23.73
CA THR A 31 19.29 17.74 24.02
C THR A 31 20.25 16.73 23.41
N SER A 32 21.24 17.19 22.66
CA SER A 32 22.34 16.37 22.15
C SER A 32 23.31 16.01 23.27
N ASN A 33 23.70 14.75 23.38
CA ASN A 33 25.03 14.40 23.89
C ASN A 33 25.54 13.11 23.25
N ALA A 34 26.80 13.18 22.84
CA ALA A 34 27.63 12.08 22.40
C ALA A 34 28.27 11.39 23.61
N ALA A 35 28.40 10.06 23.57
CA ALA A 35 29.53 9.27 24.07
C ALA A 35 29.17 7.77 24.12
N ASP A 36 30.17 6.94 23.86
CA ASP A 36 30.15 5.49 23.72
C ASP A 36 29.85 4.72 25.03
N GLY A 37 29.36 3.48 24.91
CA GLY A 37 29.36 2.52 26.02
C GLY A 37 28.32 1.41 25.93
N GLU A 38 28.76 0.22 25.50
CA GLU A 38 28.06 -1.07 25.54
C GLU A 38 27.84 -1.57 26.97
N LYS A 39 26.60 -1.93 27.36
CA LYS A 39 26.25 -2.93 28.39
C LYS A 39 24.81 -3.46 28.22
N ASP A 40 24.69 -4.78 28.31
CA ASP A 40 23.45 -5.58 28.35
C ASP A 40 22.56 -5.26 29.57
N GLY A 41 21.25 -5.31 29.39
CA GLY A 41 20.28 -5.23 30.49
C GLY A 41 18.83 -5.22 30.01
N ILE A 42 18.08 -6.25 30.38
CA ILE A 42 16.64 -6.44 30.13
C ILE A 42 15.84 -5.39 30.93
N GLY A 43 14.98 -4.61 30.26
CA GLY A 43 13.91 -3.89 30.95
C GLY A 43 13.51 -2.54 30.33
N GLN A 44 12.21 -2.43 30.06
CA GLN A 44 11.39 -1.23 29.79
C GLN A 44 11.35 -0.73 28.34
N GLY A 45 10.15 -0.89 27.77
CA GLY A 45 9.78 -0.46 26.42
C GLY A 45 9.86 1.05 26.25
N SER A 46 11.00 1.50 25.76
CA SER A 46 11.08 2.75 25.01
C SER A 46 10.47 2.49 23.63
N LEU A 47 9.42 3.24 23.27
CA LEU A 47 9.00 3.44 21.88
C LEU A 47 10.16 4.12 21.14
N ALA A 48 11.20 3.35 20.83
CA ALA A 48 12.27 3.77 19.98
C ALA A 48 11.64 4.17 18.65
N SER A 49 11.81 5.43 18.25
CA SER A 49 11.59 5.89 16.88
C SER A 49 12.38 4.95 15.96
N LYS A 50 11.70 3.91 15.46
CA LYS A 50 12.27 3.01 14.46
C LYS A 50 12.46 3.87 13.22
N ARG A 51 13.72 4.16 12.89
CA ARG A 51 14.03 4.74 11.58
C ARG A 51 13.38 3.84 10.53
N PRO A 52 12.70 4.40 9.52
CA PRO A 52 12.05 3.59 8.52
C PRO A 52 13.11 2.79 7.76
N ASN A 53 12.93 1.46 7.70
CA ASN A 53 13.89 0.51 7.16
C ASN A 53 13.73 0.38 5.64
N PHE A 54 14.07 1.42 4.89
CA PHE A 54 14.10 1.38 3.42
C PHE A 54 15.36 2.02 2.83
N VAL A 55 15.61 1.72 1.57
CA VAL A 55 16.66 2.29 0.73
C VAL A 55 15.98 3.10 -0.38
N PHE A 56 16.14 4.42 -0.35
CA PHE A 56 15.73 5.28 -1.47
C PHE A 56 16.92 5.59 -2.38
N ASN A 57 16.74 5.40 -3.69
CA ASN A 57 17.75 5.65 -4.71
C ASN A 57 17.19 6.47 -5.89
N GLY A 58 16.18 7.30 -5.65
CA GLY A 58 15.55 8.15 -6.66
C GLY A 58 16.04 9.59 -6.61
N ALA A 59 15.51 10.45 -7.48
CA ALA A 59 15.84 11.86 -7.45
C ALA A 59 15.06 12.59 -6.33
N LEU A 60 15.68 13.60 -5.71
CA LEU A 60 15.01 14.40 -4.66
C LEU A 60 13.73 15.09 -5.16
N LYS A 61 13.70 15.48 -6.44
CA LYS A 61 12.51 16.07 -7.09
C LYS A 61 11.34 15.09 -7.18
N ASP A 62 11.62 13.79 -7.23
CA ASP A 62 10.62 12.73 -7.32
C ASP A 62 10.00 12.54 -5.93
N ALA A 63 10.83 12.50 -4.89
CA ALA A 63 10.39 12.53 -3.52
C ALA A 63 9.56 13.79 -3.21
N PHE A 64 10.00 14.98 -3.64
CA PHE A 64 9.22 16.20 -3.42
C PHE A 64 7.81 16.11 -4.01
N GLU A 65 7.64 15.51 -5.19
CA GLU A 65 6.33 15.35 -5.81
C GLU A 65 5.45 14.37 -5.00
N PHE A 66 6.02 13.26 -4.49
CA PHE A 66 5.30 12.26 -3.71
C PHE A 66 4.70 12.80 -2.39
N PHE A 67 5.40 13.73 -1.75
CA PHE A 67 4.98 14.31 -0.46
C PHE A 67 4.16 15.60 -0.60
N LYS A 68 3.91 16.05 -1.84
CA LYS A 68 3.22 17.31 -2.10
C LYS A 68 1.80 17.05 -2.59
N PRO A 69 0.77 17.70 -2.02
CA PRO A 69 -0.58 17.61 -2.54
C PRO A 69 -0.69 18.30 -3.90
N HIS A 70 -1.51 17.72 -4.78
CA HIS A 70 -1.83 18.37 -6.05
C HIS A 70 -2.73 19.57 -5.81
N LYS A 71 -2.50 20.67 -6.53
CA LYS A 71 -3.19 21.96 -6.27
C LYS A 71 -4.70 21.91 -6.49
N SER A 72 -5.17 21.02 -7.35
CA SER A 72 -6.59 20.85 -7.69
C SER A 72 -7.27 19.71 -6.92
N GLY A 73 -6.58 19.09 -5.96
CA GLY A 73 -7.10 17.99 -5.17
C GLY A 73 -7.55 18.40 -3.76
N ASN A 74 -8.02 17.41 -3.00
CA ASN A 74 -8.56 17.55 -1.64
C ASN A 74 -7.49 17.72 -0.53
N GLY A 75 -6.29 18.21 -0.88
CA GLY A 75 -5.18 18.38 0.07
C GLY A 75 -4.41 17.10 0.43
N ARG A 76 -4.82 15.92 -0.08
CA ARG A 76 -4.03 14.69 0.05
C ARG A 76 -2.78 14.72 -0.83
N SER A 77 -1.70 14.17 -0.30
CA SER A 77 -0.52 13.75 -1.06
C SER A 77 -0.42 12.23 -1.05
N CYS A 78 0.49 11.63 -1.83
CA CYS A 78 0.73 10.19 -1.77
C CYS A 78 1.15 9.77 -0.35
N ALA A 79 2.00 10.58 0.29
CA ALA A 79 2.46 10.39 1.66
C ALA A 79 1.36 10.56 2.73
N THR A 80 0.16 11.02 2.38
CA THR A 80 -0.96 11.03 3.32
C THR A 80 -1.35 9.60 3.72
N CYS A 81 -1.31 8.65 2.78
CA CYS A 81 -1.64 7.24 3.03
C CYS A 81 -0.41 6.34 2.97
N HIS A 82 0.60 6.65 2.16
CA HIS A 82 1.82 5.86 2.04
C HIS A 82 2.93 6.42 2.93
N ARG A 83 2.88 6.12 4.22
CA ARG A 83 3.71 6.80 5.23
C ARG A 83 5.04 6.08 5.47
N PRO A 84 6.20 6.77 5.46
CA PRO A 84 7.50 6.14 5.69
C PRO A 84 7.57 5.31 6.98
N GLU A 85 6.97 5.79 8.08
CA GLU A 85 6.91 5.11 9.37
C GLU A 85 6.15 3.77 9.33
N ASP A 86 5.20 3.63 8.41
CA ASP A 86 4.42 2.42 8.16
C ASP A 86 5.00 1.63 6.96
N ASN A 87 6.30 1.80 6.67
CA ASN A 87 6.97 1.21 5.51
C ASN A 87 6.23 1.55 4.20
N PHE A 88 5.80 2.80 4.07
CA PHE A 88 4.98 3.31 2.97
C PHE A 88 3.63 2.59 2.75
N GLY A 89 3.13 1.88 3.75
CA GLY A 89 1.72 1.50 3.86
C GLY A 89 0.96 2.45 4.79
N LEU A 90 -0.17 1.97 5.31
CA LEU A 90 -0.96 2.64 6.34
C LEU A 90 -1.37 1.62 7.41
N THR A 91 -1.11 1.93 8.69
CA THR A 91 -1.51 1.04 9.80
C THR A 91 -2.65 1.64 10.64
N PRO A 92 -3.53 0.80 11.24
CA PRO A 92 -4.59 1.30 12.12
C PRO A 92 -4.06 2.15 13.27
N ALA A 93 -2.91 1.76 13.83
CA ALA A 93 -2.25 2.52 14.90
C ALA A 93 -1.89 3.95 14.47
N THR A 94 -1.32 4.11 13.27
CA THR A 94 -0.97 5.42 12.73
C THR A 94 -2.21 6.25 12.40
N VAL A 95 -3.26 5.64 11.85
CA VAL A 95 -4.52 6.34 11.58
C VAL A 95 -5.16 6.84 12.88
N GLU A 96 -5.27 5.97 13.88
CA GLU A 96 -5.85 6.34 15.18
C GLU A 96 -5.06 7.48 15.84
N ALA A 97 -3.73 7.40 15.84
CA ALA A 97 -2.88 8.46 16.37
C ALA A 97 -3.12 9.81 15.68
N ARG A 98 -3.26 9.82 14.34
CA ARG A 98 -3.57 11.05 13.59
C ARG A 98 -4.97 11.57 13.89
N TYR A 99 -5.95 10.69 14.05
CA TYR A 99 -7.31 11.09 14.41
C TYR A 99 -7.34 11.78 15.77
N GLN A 100 -6.71 11.18 16.79
CA GLN A 100 -6.64 11.76 18.12
C GLN A 100 -5.90 13.11 18.12
N ALA A 101 -4.79 13.22 17.39
CA ALA A 101 -4.08 14.48 17.22
C ALA A 101 -4.97 15.56 16.57
N LEU A 102 -5.75 15.18 15.55
CA LEU A 102 -6.72 16.08 14.92
C LEU A 102 -7.79 16.54 15.91
N GLN A 103 -8.36 15.65 16.71
CA GLN A 103 -9.36 16.02 17.73
C GLN A 103 -8.79 17.02 18.73
N VAL A 104 -7.56 16.79 19.23
CA VAL A 104 -6.88 17.72 20.14
C VAL A 104 -6.63 19.08 19.48
N ARG A 105 -6.27 19.13 18.19
CA ARG A 105 -6.14 20.42 17.47
C ARG A 105 -7.49 21.15 17.38
N ARG A 106 -8.57 20.41 17.15
CA ARG A 106 -9.94 20.96 17.04
C ARG A 106 -10.48 21.58 18.32
N GLU A 107 -9.94 21.21 19.48
CA GLU A 107 -10.24 21.89 20.74
C GLU A 107 -9.80 23.37 20.74
N ARG A 108 -8.79 23.72 19.94
CA ARG A 108 -8.20 25.07 19.86
C ARG A 108 -8.55 25.80 18.58
N ASP A 109 -8.66 25.05 17.49
CA ASP A 109 -8.97 25.54 16.16
C ASP A 109 -10.03 24.63 15.54
N PRO A 110 -11.33 24.99 15.59
CA PRO A 110 -12.41 24.19 15.03
C PRO A 110 -12.22 23.83 13.55
N ASP A 111 -11.44 24.63 12.81
CA ASP A 111 -11.16 24.43 11.38
C ASP A 111 -9.90 23.57 11.14
N ALA A 112 -9.27 23.05 12.21
CA ALA A 112 -8.12 22.17 12.09
C ALA A 112 -8.46 20.95 11.23
N ASP A 113 -7.54 20.66 10.31
CA ASP A 113 -7.71 19.67 9.27
C ASP A 113 -6.60 18.60 9.32
N ASP A 114 -6.91 17.41 8.82
CA ASP A 114 -5.94 16.41 8.43
C ASP A 114 -6.46 15.73 7.16
N PRO A 115 -5.77 15.87 6.01
CA PRO A 115 -6.21 15.32 4.74
C PRO A 115 -6.44 13.81 4.71
N LEU A 116 -6.01 13.04 5.72
CA LEU A 116 -6.36 11.62 5.81
C LEU A 116 -7.87 11.43 6.01
N PHE A 117 -8.55 12.33 6.72
CA PHE A 117 -9.97 12.22 7.07
C PHE A 117 -10.85 13.03 6.11
N ARG A 118 -11.08 12.48 4.91
CA ARG A 118 -12.01 13.02 3.90
C ARG A 118 -13.24 12.14 3.78
N SER A 119 -14.38 12.74 3.50
CA SER A 119 -15.69 12.07 3.37
C SER A 119 -15.67 10.80 2.51
N ILE A 120 -14.86 10.75 1.45
CA ILE A 120 -14.72 9.55 0.61
C ILE A 120 -14.36 8.28 1.40
N ASP A 121 -13.60 8.41 2.48
CA ASP A 121 -13.18 7.29 3.35
C ASP A 121 -13.92 7.27 4.69
N ALA A 122 -14.95 8.10 4.87
CA ALA A 122 -15.89 7.97 5.97
C ALA A 122 -16.94 6.89 5.63
N ASP A 123 -17.33 6.08 6.62
CA ASP A 123 -18.37 5.07 6.55
C ASP A 123 -19.74 5.70 6.19
N ASP A 124 -20.03 6.89 6.73
CA ASP A 124 -21.24 7.68 6.51
C ASP A 124 -21.12 8.78 5.44
N PHE A 125 -19.95 8.88 4.78
CA PHE A 125 -19.59 9.97 3.87
C PHE A 125 -19.55 11.37 4.50
N ASP A 126 -19.42 11.47 5.83
CA ASP A 126 -19.29 12.73 6.54
C ASP A 126 -18.16 12.65 7.57
N GLN A 127 -18.41 12.08 8.76
CA GLN A 127 -17.46 12.12 9.88
C GLN A 127 -17.23 10.78 10.59
N ASP A 128 -17.94 9.72 10.22
CA ASP A 128 -17.67 8.39 10.77
C ASP A 128 -16.48 7.75 10.05
N PHE A 129 -15.29 7.81 10.67
CA PHE A 129 -14.07 7.19 10.13
C PHE A 129 -13.76 5.84 10.77
N THR A 130 -14.74 5.11 11.28
CA THR A 130 -14.54 3.87 12.04
C THR A 130 -13.73 2.83 11.26
N THR A 131 -14.06 2.57 10.00
CA THR A 131 -13.35 1.58 9.17
C THR A 131 -11.92 2.03 8.87
N LEU A 132 -11.71 3.30 8.55
CA LEU A 132 -10.38 3.87 8.34
C LEU A 132 -9.52 3.79 9.61
N ARG A 133 -10.07 4.18 10.77
CA ARG A 133 -9.34 4.21 12.05
C ARG A 133 -8.99 2.82 12.58
N THR A 134 -9.97 1.92 12.59
CA THR A 134 -9.80 0.62 13.25
C THR A 134 -9.13 -0.43 12.35
N LYS A 135 -9.16 -0.23 11.03
CA LYS A 135 -8.68 -1.22 10.06
C LYS A 135 -7.73 -0.65 9.00
N ALA A 136 -7.51 0.66 8.95
CA ALA A 136 -6.69 1.33 7.92
C ALA A 136 -7.11 0.97 6.48
N LEU A 137 -8.41 0.73 6.27
CA LEU A 137 -8.95 0.47 4.95
C LEU A 137 -9.46 1.79 4.34
N VAL A 138 -9.18 1.97 3.06
CA VAL A 138 -9.66 3.08 2.24
C VAL A 138 -10.66 2.58 1.20
N ARG A 139 -11.55 3.46 0.77
CA ARG A 139 -12.59 3.14 -0.21
C ARG A 139 -12.03 3.21 -1.63
N VAL A 140 -12.15 2.13 -2.37
CA VAL A 140 -11.74 2.00 -3.78
C VAL A 140 -12.98 1.70 -4.61
N VAL A 141 -13.22 2.50 -5.65
CA VAL A 141 -14.29 2.27 -6.62
C VAL A 141 -13.76 1.46 -7.78
N LEU A 142 -14.43 0.35 -8.08
CA LEU A 142 -14.05 -0.59 -9.13
C LEU A 142 -15.17 -0.76 -10.15
N PRO A 143 -14.87 -0.87 -11.45
CA PRO A 143 -15.85 -1.31 -12.43
C PRO A 143 -16.26 -2.75 -12.14
N LEU A 144 -17.55 -3.04 -12.30
CA LEU A 144 -18.06 -4.39 -12.29
C LEU A 144 -17.81 -5.04 -13.66
N PRO A 145 -17.30 -6.29 -13.72
CA PRO A 145 -17.25 -7.04 -14.96
C PRO A 145 -18.64 -7.16 -15.59
N SER A 146 -18.72 -7.25 -16.92
CA SER A 146 -19.99 -7.28 -17.66
C SER A 146 -20.89 -8.47 -17.28
N ASN A 147 -20.31 -9.56 -16.78
CA ASN A 147 -21.02 -10.74 -16.31
C ASN A 147 -21.30 -10.72 -14.79
N VAL A 148 -21.07 -9.61 -14.09
CA VAL A 148 -21.31 -9.46 -12.66
C VAL A 148 -22.26 -8.29 -12.40
N LYS A 149 -23.27 -8.53 -11.57
CA LYS A 149 -24.25 -7.52 -11.13
C LYS A 149 -24.35 -7.52 -9.61
N LEU A 150 -24.72 -6.40 -9.01
CA LEU A 150 -25.14 -6.40 -7.61
C LEU A 150 -26.56 -6.96 -7.53
N ALA A 151 -26.85 -7.75 -6.50
CA ALA A 151 -28.18 -8.34 -6.31
C ALA A 151 -29.22 -7.28 -5.90
N ASP A 152 -28.80 -6.27 -5.13
CA ASP A 152 -29.63 -5.15 -4.66
C ASP A 152 -29.73 -4.01 -5.68
N ASP A 153 -28.74 -3.86 -6.57
CA ASP A 153 -28.77 -2.93 -7.68
C ASP A 153 -28.19 -3.55 -8.97
N PRO A 154 -29.00 -4.27 -9.75
CA PRO A 154 -28.55 -4.89 -10.99
C PRO A 154 -28.09 -3.90 -12.08
N SER A 155 -28.43 -2.62 -11.93
CA SER A 155 -28.07 -1.56 -12.88
C SER A 155 -26.67 -0.99 -12.62
N ALA A 156 -26.14 -1.17 -11.41
CA ALA A 156 -24.81 -0.73 -11.04
C ALA A 156 -23.74 -1.29 -11.99
N ARG A 157 -22.78 -0.44 -12.36
CA ARG A 157 -21.59 -0.81 -13.15
C ARG A 157 -20.28 -0.55 -12.43
N ILE A 158 -20.36 -0.03 -11.22
CA ILE A 158 -19.25 0.18 -10.32
C ILE A 158 -19.64 -0.30 -8.93
N VAL A 159 -18.64 -0.64 -8.12
CA VAL A 159 -18.82 -0.99 -6.71
C VAL A 159 -17.72 -0.35 -5.89
N ALA A 160 -18.07 0.19 -4.73
CA ALA A 160 -17.11 0.61 -3.73
C ALA A 160 -16.72 -0.58 -2.84
N VAL A 161 -15.42 -0.79 -2.66
CA VAL A 161 -14.86 -1.78 -1.75
C VAL A 161 -13.82 -1.13 -0.85
N TRP A 162 -13.64 -1.68 0.34
CA TRP A 162 -12.60 -1.30 1.29
C TRP A 162 -11.31 -2.06 0.98
N ARG A 163 -10.18 -1.38 0.84
CA ARG A 163 -8.89 -2.03 0.62
C ARG A 163 -7.83 -1.48 1.55
N ALA A 164 -6.92 -2.34 1.96
CA ALA A 164 -5.72 -1.89 2.65
C ALA A 164 -4.89 -0.99 1.71
N VAL A 165 -4.07 -0.12 2.29
CA VAL A 165 -3.12 0.68 1.52
C VAL A 165 -1.84 -0.16 1.35
N PRO A 166 -1.51 -0.64 0.14
CA PRO A 166 -0.32 -1.45 -0.05
C PRO A 166 0.94 -0.60 0.15
N THR A 167 2.04 -1.26 0.52
CA THR A 167 3.34 -0.59 0.55
C THR A 167 3.79 -0.19 -0.86
N VAL A 168 4.43 0.97 -1.00
CA VAL A 168 5.15 1.34 -2.24
C VAL A 168 6.58 0.79 -2.27
N VAL A 169 7.03 0.16 -1.18
CA VAL A 169 8.37 -0.44 -1.11
C VAL A 169 8.44 -1.61 -2.06
N ASN A 170 9.48 -1.62 -2.90
CA ASN A 170 9.71 -2.57 -3.99
C ASN A 170 8.69 -2.49 -5.12
N ALA A 171 7.78 -1.50 -5.15
CA ALA A 171 6.74 -1.42 -6.19
C ALA A 171 7.31 -1.44 -7.61
N GLY A 172 8.50 -0.87 -7.83
CA GLY A 172 9.19 -0.91 -9.13
C GLY A 172 9.43 -2.31 -9.73
N ILE A 173 9.26 -3.39 -8.97
CA ILE A 173 9.45 -4.77 -9.43
C ILE A 173 8.22 -5.66 -9.14
N THR A 174 7.02 -5.10 -8.99
CA THR A 174 5.82 -5.87 -8.60
C THR A 174 4.66 -5.75 -9.59
N ALA A 175 4.89 -5.23 -10.79
CA ALA A 175 3.82 -5.12 -11.79
C ALA A 175 3.14 -6.49 -12.07
N PRO A 176 1.83 -6.50 -12.40
CA PRO A 176 0.93 -5.33 -12.51
C PRO A 176 0.50 -4.76 -11.15
N TYR A 177 0.01 -3.52 -11.14
CA TYR A 177 -0.30 -2.73 -9.94
C TYR A 177 -1.76 -2.79 -9.53
N GLN A 178 -2.00 -2.39 -8.27
CA GLN A 178 -3.26 -2.54 -7.52
C GLN A 178 -3.53 -3.99 -7.13
N TYR A 179 -4.34 -4.21 -6.09
CA TYR A 179 -4.72 -5.56 -5.65
C TYR A 179 -5.48 -6.38 -6.70
N ASP A 180 -6.12 -5.69 -7.67
CA ASP A 180 -6.72 -6.36 -8.81
C ASP A 180 -5.77 -6.50 -10.01
N GLY A 181 -4.58 -5.91 -9.99
CA GLY A 181 -3.64 -5.98 -11.13
C GLY A 181 -4.13 -5.24 -12.39
N ARG A 182 -5.08 -4.30 -12.27
CA ARG A 182 -5.69 -3.64 -13.44
C ARG A 182 -4.83 -2.58 -14.12
N LEU A 183 -3.70 -2.17 -13.49
CA LEU A 183 -2.84 -1.10 -13.99
C LEU A 183 -1.45 -1.64 -14.32
N GLU A 184 -0.96 -1.37 -15.52
CA GLU A 184 0.31 -1.94 -16.01
C GLU A 184 1.53 -1.09 -15.62
N THR A 185 1.36 0.22 -15.52
CA THR A 185 2.44 1.18 -15.26
C THR A 185 2.26 1.91 -13.93
N LEU A 186 3.35 2.43 -13.37
CA LEU A 186 3.31 3.23 -12.14
C LEU A 186 2.73 4.62 -12.39
N GLU A 187 2.85 5.13 -13.62
CA GLU A 187 2.21 6.36 -14.06
C GLU A 187 0.68 6.22 -14.06
N ASP A 188 0.15 5.13 -14.62
CA ASP A 188 -1.29 4.85 -14.62
C ASP A 188 -1.80 4.59 -13.20
N GLN A 189 -1.00 3.90 -12.38
CA GLN A 189 -1.26 3.75 -10.95
C GLN A 189 -1.40 5.11 -10.27
N ALA A 190 -0.40 5.98 -10.43
CA ALA A 190 -0.38 7.28 -9.80
C ALA A 190 -1.57 8.14 -10.25
N LEU A 191 -1.86 8.18 -11.55
CA LEU A 191 -3.01 8.91 -12.09
C LEU A 191 -4.33 8.39 -11.50
N SER A 192 -4.53 7.07 -11.48
CA SER A 192 -5.73 6.45 -10.92
C SER A 192 -5.92 6.80 -9.45
N ALA A 193 -4.84 6.79 -8.65
CA ALA A 193 -4.91 7.17 -7.23
C ALA A 193 -5.15 8.68 -7.02
N MET A 194 -4.58 9.54 -7.87
CA MET A 194 -4.83 10.98 -7.80
C MET A 194 -6.29 11.30 -8.09
N LEU A 195 -6.88 10.68 -9.11
CA LEU A 195 -8.29 10.85 -9.45
C LEU A 195 -9.20 10.28 -8.35
N ALA A 196 -8.95 9.05 -7.91
CA ALA A 196 -9.86 8.34 -7.01
C ALA A 196 -9.72 8.71 -5.53
N HIS A 197 -8.55 9.15 -5.06
CA HIS A 197 -8.32 9.38 -3.62
C HIS A 197 -7.93 10.81 -3.29
N SER A 198 -7.21 11.49 -4.19
CA SER A 198 -6.89 12.91 -4.04
C SER A 198 -7.94 13.81 -4.70
N GLU A 199 -8.91 13.23 -5.42
CA GLU A 199 -10.04 13.91 -6.06
C GLU A 199 -9.61 15.12 -6.88
N ILE A 200 -8.51 14.97 -7.64
CA ILE A 200 -8.03 16.05 -8.50
C ILE A 200 -9.08 16.40 -9.56
N THR A 201 -9.24 17.69 -9.84
CA THR A 201 -10.17 18.20 -10.86
C THR A 201 -9.46 18.65 -12.14
N ILE A 202 -8.13 18.55 -12.17
CA ILE A 202 -7.28 18.92 -13.31
C ILE A 202 -6.22 17.85 -13.45
N ASP A 203 -6.12 17.26 -14.65
CA ASP A 203 -5.13 16.21 -14.93
C ASP A 203 -3.70 16.70 -14.65
N PRO A 204 -2.87 15.84 -14.01
CA PRO A 204 -1.50 16.18 -13.75
C PRO A 204 -0.72 16.16 -15.08
N LYS A 205 0.27 17.05 -15.19
CA LYS A 205 1.20 17.00 -16.33
C LYS A 205 1.97 15.68 -16.31
N ASP A 206 2.31 15.12 -17.46
CA ASP A 206 3.10 13.88 -17.58
C ASP A 206 4.36 13.89 -16.72
N LYS A 207 5.04 15.04 -16.65
CA LYS A 207 6.24 15.22 -15.81
C LYS A 207 5.99 14.97 -14.31
N ILE A 208 4.79 15.22 -13.82
CA ILE A 208 4.38 14.91 -12.44
C ILE A 208 4.23 13.38 -12.31
N LEU A 209 3.51 12.74 -13.24
CA LEU A 209 3.33 11.28 -13.25
C LEU A 209 4.67 10.54 -13.32
N THR A 210 5.58 10.95 -14.22
CA THR A 210 6.94 10.40 -14.32
C THR A 210 7.73 10.55 -13.01
N ARG A 211 7.55 11.65 -12.27
CA ARG A 211 8.21 11.84 -10.98
C ARG A 211 7.63 10.94 -9.90
N LEU A 212 6.31 10.79 -9.86
CA LEU A 212 5.64 9.89 -8.93
C LEU A 212 6.05 8.44 -9.20
N ALA A 213 6.06 8.01 -10.47
CA ALA A 213 6.58 6.71 -10.87
C ALA A 213 8.06 6.56 -10.49
N GLY A 214 8.89 7.58 -10.78
CA GLY A 214 10.30 7.61 -10.40
C GLY A 214 10.54 7.45 -8.90
N PHE A 215 9.68 7.99 -8.05
CA PHE A 215 9.76 7.74 -6.61
C PHE A 215 9.48 6.26 -6.30
N GLN A 216 8.33 5.74 -6.77
CA GLN A 216 7.88 4.38 -6.50
C GLN A 216 8.84 3.30 -7.03
N GLN A 217 9.52 3.56 -8.16
CA GLN A 217 10.54 2.68 -8.73
C GLN A 217 11.78 2.53 -7.83
N HIS A 218 12.03 3.49 -6.93
CA HIS A 218 13.32 3.64 -6.27
C HIS A 218 13.27 3.54 -4.74
N VAL A 219 12.16 3.09 -4.16
CA VAL A 219 12.04 2.76 -2.73
C VAL A 219 12.17 1.24 -2.57
N PHE A 220 13.22 0.78 -1.88
CA PHE A 220 13.50 -0.65 -1.71
C PHE A 220 13.58 -1.06 -0.25
N SER A 221 13.23 -2.31 0.07
CA SER A 221 13.32 -2.83 1.44
C SER A 221 14.77 -3.06 1.88
N SER A 222 15.69 -3.28 0.93
CA SER A 222 17.11 -3.51 1.25
C SER A 222 18.04 -3.15 0.08
N LYS A 223 19.35 -3.09 0.37
CA LYS A 223 20.39 -2.94 -0.66
C LYS A 223 20.43 -4.15 -1.60
N GLY A 224 20.10 -5.35 -1.10
CA GLY A 224 20.04 -6.58 -1.89
C GLY A 224 18.90 -6.52 -2.90
N VAL A 225 17.70 -6.12 -2.47
CA VAL A 225 16.54 -5.95 -3.36
C VAL A 225 16.79 -4.85 -4.40
N ARG A 226 17.46 -3.76 -4.03
CA ARG A 226 17.88 -2.75 -5.03
C ARG A 226 18.82 -3.32 -6.11
N LYS A 227 19.77 -4.20 -5.74
CA LYS A 227 20.67 -4.84 -6.72
C LYS A 227 19.90 -5.82 -7.60
N LEU A 228 18.98 -6.57 -7.01
CA LEU A 228 18.04 -7.44 -7.72
C LEU A 228 17.24 -6.65 -8.76
N ALA A 229 16.59 -5.56 -8.36
CA ALA A 229 15.81 -4.72 -9.27
C ALA A 229 16.63 -4.23 -10.47
N ARG A 230 17.86 -3.75 -10.23
CA ARG A 230 18.77 -3.34 -11.31
C ARG A 230 19.16 -4.49 -12.23
N ALA A 231 19.39 -5.69 -11.69
CA ALA A 231 19.72 -6.86 -12.49
C ALA A 231 18.55 -7.28 -13.38
N LEU A 232 17.32 -7.24 -12.85
CA LEU A 232 16.10 -7.49 -13.64
C LEU A 232 15.95 -6.48 -14.77
N GLU A 233 16.15 -5.18 -14.49
CA GLU A 233 16.08 -4.10 -15.48
C GLU A 233 17.15 -4.25 -16.58
N SER A 234 18.38 -4.64 -16.22
CA SER A 234 19.47 -4.81 -17.18
C SER A 234 19.53 -6.19 -17.85
N GLY A 235 18.58 -7.09 -17.54
CA GLY A 235 18.58 -8.48 -18.02
C GLY A 235 19.78 -9.32 -17.52
N SER A 236 20.45 -8.87 -16.46
CA SER A 236 21.59 -9.56 -15.87
C SER A 236 21.15 -10.62 -14.84
N PRO A 237 21.97 -11.65 -14.56
CA PRO A 237 21.64 -12.64 -13.55
C PRO A 237 21.34 -11.99 -12.19
N PRO A 238 20.15 -12.20 -11.62
CA PRO A 238 19.76 -11.57 -10.37
C PRO A 238 20.54 -12.17 -9.19
N PRO A 239 21.08 -11.35 -8.27
CA PRO A 239 21.72 -11.84 -7.05
C PRO A 239 20.67 -12.37 -6.06
N ASP A 240 21.11 -13.15 -5.09
CA ASP A 240 20.31 -13.41 -3.88
C ASP A 240 20.10 -12.08 -3.12
N PRO A 241 18.84 -11.60 -2.95
CA PRO A 241 18.59 -10.33 -2.29
C PRO A 241 18.75 -10.40 -0.77
N ASP A 242 18.84 -11.61 -0.20
CA ASP A 242 18.89 -11.80 1.24
C ASP A 242 20.23 -11.36 1.83
N PRO A 243 20.23 -10.80 3.06
CA PRO A 243 21.46 -10.60 3.81
C PRO A 243 22.06 -11.95 4.22
N LYS A 244 23.22 -11.91 4.89
CA LYS A 244 23.77 -13.13 5.52
C LYS A 244 22.79 -13.64 6.57
N LEU A 245 22.15 -14.77 6.26
CA LEU A 245 21.17 -15.41 7.13
C LEU A 245 21.84 -16.26 8.21
N ASN A 246 21.29 -16.25 9.42
CA ASN A 246 21.64 -17.21 10.47
C ASN A 246 21.04 -18.60 10.19
N GLU A 247 21.39 -19.61 10.98
CA GLU A 247 20.92 -20.99 10.73
C GLU A 247 19.40 -21.15 10.77
N LEU A 248 18.71 -20.43 11.66
CA LEU A 248 17.26 -20.48 11.76
C LEU A 248 16.61 -19.85 10.52
N GLU A 249 17.11 -18.70 10.08
CA GLU A 249 16.66 -18.00 8.88
C GLU A 249 16.91 -18.82 7.62
N GLN A 250 18.04 -19.53 7.53
CA GLN A 250 18.32 -20.45 6.41
C GLN A 250 17.33 -21.62 6.37
N ARG A 251 17.02 -22.23 7.53
CA ARG A 251 15.96 -23.24 7.61
C ARG A 251 14.60 -22.67 7.21
N GLY A 252 14.27 -21.47 7.68
CA GLY A 252 13.06 -20.76 7.30
C GLY A 252 12.98 -20.50 5.79
N LYS A 253 14.07 -20.05 5.15
CA LYS A 253 14.15 -19.86 3.70
C LYS A 253 13.93 -21.17 2.94
N ALA A 254 14.48 -22.29 3.42
CA ALA A 254 14.25 -23.60 2.81
C ALA A 254 12.78 -24.04 2.94
N THR A 255 12.16 -23.86 4.11
CA THR A 255 10.73 -24.12 4.30
C THR A 255 9.86 -23.23 3.40
N PHE A 256 10.16 -21.93 3.32
CA PHE A 256 9.45 -21.00 2.45
C PHE A 256 9.56 -21.43 0.98
N ALA A 257 10.78 -21.78 0.54
CA ALA A 257 11.04 -22.27 -0.80
C ALA A 257 10.18 -23.49 -1.15
N GLN A 258 10.00 -24.40 -0.20
CA GLN A 258 9.25 -25.64 -0.39
C GLN A 258 7.72 -25.45 -0.40
N PHE A 259 7.19 -24.58 0.46
CA PHE A 259 5.74 -24.52 0.71
C PHE A 259 5.05 -23.23 0.29
N CYS A 260 5.78 -22.13 0.20
CA CYS A 260 5.19 -20.79 0.07
C CYS A 260 5.38 -20.18 -1.33
N THR A 261 6.43 -20.58 -2.06
CA THR A 261 6.81 -19.99 -3.35
C THR A 261 5.78 -20.18 -4.47
N SER A 262 4.90 -21.18 -4.37
CA SER A 262 3.84 -21.40 -5.35
C SER A 262 2.88 -20.21 -5.47
N CYS A 263 2.67 -19.47 -4.37
CA CYS A 263 1.79 -18.30 -4.31
C CYS A 263 2.50 -17.00 -3.92
N HIS A 264 3.61 -17.05 -3.18
CA HIS A 264 4.34 -15.83 -2.79
C HIS A 264 5.54 -15.54 -3.71
N GLY A 265 5.79 -16.41 -4.69
CA GLY A 265 6.91 -16.33 -5.60
C GLY A 265 8.28 -16.50 -4.92
N GLY A 266 9.33 -16.42 -5.73
CA GLY A 266 10.70 -16.22 -5.30
C GLY A 266 11.24 -14.83 -5.68
N PRO A 267 12.53 -14.56 -5.46
CA PRO A 267 13.15 -13.26 -5.70
C PRO A 267 12.93 -12.65 -7.09
N THR A 268 12.68 -13.48 -8.10
CA THR A 268 12.53 -13.06 -9.50
C THR A 268 11.14 -13.34 -10.06
N GLN A 269 10.18 -13.67 -9.19
CA GLN A 269 8.84 -14.09 -9.59
C GLN A 269 7.81 -13.13 -9.01
N THR A 270 7.08 -12.47 -9.91
CA THR A 270 5.95 -11.60 -9.57
C THR A 270 4.60 -12.22 -9.93
N VAL A 271 4.63 -13.43 -10.51
CA VAL A 271 3.45 -14.17 -10.96
C VAL A 271 3.36 -15.48 -10.19
N ASN A 272 2.16 -15.79 -9.70
CA ASN A 272 1.88 -17.05 -9.01
C ASN A 272 2.09 -18.23 -9.94
N ALA A 273 2.86 -19.23 -9.48
CA ALA A 273 3.09 -20.45 -10.25
C ALA A 273 1.92 -21.44 -10.14
N ASP A 274 1.06 -21.29 -9.12
CA ASP A 274 -0.14 -22.12 -8.94
C ASP A 274 -1.36 -21.52 -9.68
N ALA A 275 -1.63 -22.05 -10.88
CA ALA A 275 -2.80 -21.69 -11.68
C ALA A 275 -4.15 -22.13 -11.07
N ARG A 276 -4.17 -22.88 -9.95
CA ARG A 276 -5.43 -23.32 -9.33
C ARG A 276 -6.18 -22.20 -8.60
N PHE A 277 -5.48 -21.14 -8.21
CA PHE A 277 -6.10 -19.92 -7.67
C PHE A 277 -6.48 -18.91 -8.76
N LEU A 278 -6.06 -19.15 -10.01
CA LEU A 278 -6.28 -18.28 -11.17
C LEU A 278 -6.53 -19.15 -12.42
N PRO A 279 -7.74 -19.70 -12.64
CA PRO A 279 -8.07 -20.35 -13.90
C PRO A 279 -8.30 -19.27 -14.95
N VAL A 280 -7.22 -18.60 -15.37
CA VAL A 280 -7.25 -17.72 -16.53
C VAL A 280 -6.25 -18.27 -17.53
N PRO A 281 -6.67 -18.68 -18.74
CA PRO A 281 -5.76 -19.21 -19.72
C PRO A 281 -4.72 -18.15 -20.10
N GLN A 282 -3.44 -18.42 -19.82
CA GLN A 282 -2.29 -17.63 -20.29
C GLN A 282 -2.10 -17.75 -21.82
N ARG A 283 -3.08 -17.32 -22.61
CA ARG A 283 -2.93 -17.20 -24.07
C ARG A 283 -3.40 -15.83 -24.55
N GLY A 284 -2.51 -14.85 -24.43
CA GLY A 284 -2.61 -13.57 -25.10
C GLY A 284 -1.80 -12.47 -24.40
N PRO A 285 -1.37 -11.42 -25.12
CA PRO A 285 -0.95 -10.18 -24.48
C PRO A 285 -2.12 -9.69 -23.60
N LEU A 286 -1.81 -9.18 -22.41
CA LEU A 286 -2.76 -8.81 -21.36
C LEU A 286 -3.75 -7.73 -21.85
N THR A 287 -4.81 -8.15 -22.57
CA THR A 287 -5.87 -7.25 -23.00
C THR A 287 -6.97 -7.24 -21.93
N GLY A 288 -6.80 -6.35 -20.95
CA GLY A 288 -7.88 -5.62 -20.25
C GLY A 288 -8.96 -6.37 -19.45
N ALA A 289 -9.05 -7.70 -19.43
CA ALA A 289 -10.16 -8.43 -18.81
C ALA A 289 -9.76 -9.54 -17.81
N GLN A 290 -8.47 -9.65 -17.48
CA GLN A 290 -7.92 -10.77 -16.70
C GLN A 290 -7.21 -10.33 -15.42
N ALA A 291 -7.65 -9.19 -14.88
CA ALA A 291 -7.21 -8.60 -13.63
C ALA A 291 -7.94 -9.30 -12.47
N PHE A 292 -7.22 -9.64 -11.38
CA PHE A 292 -7.73 -10.35 -10.20
C PHE A 292 -9.12 -9.83 -9.80
N VAL A 293 -10.15 -10.61 -10.12
CA VAL A 293 -11.47 -10.40 -9.56
C VAL A 293 -11.43 -11.07 -8.19
N ASN A 294 -11.19 -10.30 -7.12
CA ASN A 294 -11.39 -10.73 -5.73
C ASN A 294 -12.89 -11.01 -5.43
N ILE A 295 -13.60 -11.64 -6.36
CA ILE A 295 -14.91 -12.25 -6.17
C ILE A 295 -14.65 -13.76 -6.24
N PHE A 296 -14.02 -14.30 -5.21
CA PHE A 296 -13.95 -15.75 -5.06
C PHE A 296 -15.35 -16.24 -4.64
N VAL A 297 -16.09 -16.83 -5.58
CA VAL A 297 -17.15 -17.79 -5.23
C VAL A 297 -16.45 -19.13 -5.01
N GLN A 298 -15.94 -19.37 -3.79
CA GLN A 298 -15.39 -20.69 -3.47
C GLN A 298 -16.51 -21.75 -3.49
N THR A 299 -16.49 -22.64 -4.47
CA THR A 299 -17.10 -23.97 -4.37
C THR A 299 -16.15 -25.03 -4.94
N PRO A 300 -15.93 -26.17 -4.25
CA PRO A 300 -16.57 -26.62 -3.01
C PRO A 300 -15.90 -26.09 -1.74
N ARG A 301 -16.70 -25.97 -0.68
CA ARG A 301 -16.33 -25.61 0.70
C ARG A 301 -15.14 -26.48 1.15
N PRO A 302 -13.96 -25.92 1.44
CA PRO A 302 -12.94 -26.70 2.13
C PRO A 302 -13.53 -27.10 3.50
N PRO A 303 -13.46 -28.38 3.89
CA PRO A 303 -13.99 -28.84 5.17
C PRO A 303 -13.02 -28.44 6.28
N VAL A 304 -12.94 -27.14 6.60
CA VAL A 304 -12.19 -26.67 7.77
C VAL A 304 -12.93 -25.56 8.51
N PRO A 305 -12.90 -25.54 9.85
CA PRO A 305 -13.57 -24.52 10.67
C PRO A 305 -12.80 -23.18 10.72
N PHE A 306 -11.79 -22.98 9.86
CA PHE A 306 -10.83 -21.88 9.99
C PHE A 306 -11.45 -20.50 9.72
N PHE A 307 -12.48 -20.41 8.88
CA PHE A 307 -13.16 -19.15 8.56
C PHE A 307 -14.23 -18.73 9.59
N GLU A 308 -14.66 -19.61 10.48
CA GLU A 308 -15.58 -19.26 11.59
C GLU A 308 -14.90 -18.44 12.70
N ARG A 309 -13.56 -18.29 12.63
CA ARG A 309 -12.75 -17.56 13.60
C ARG A 309 -11.99 -16.35 13.05
N LEU A 310 -12.27 -15.94 11.81
CA LEU A 310 -11.99 -14.54 11.46
C LEU A 310 -13.02 -13.72 12.23
N PRO A 311 -12.63 -12.76 13.09
CA PRO A 311 -13.60 -11.85 13.67
C PRO A 311 -14.41 -11.32 12.49
N SER A 312 -15.72 -11.58 12.50
CA SER A 312 -16.65 -11.00 11.55
C SER A 312 -16.42 -9.51 11.59
N ALA A 313 -15.60 -9.03 10.66
CA ALA A 313 -15.28 -7.64 10.56
C ALA A 313 -16.62 -7.00 10.25
N ASN A 314 -17.14 -6.16 11.15
CA ASN A 314 -18.28 -5.28 10.91
C ASN A 314 -17.93 -4.41 9.70
N LEU A 315 -18.06 -4.98 8.52
CA LEU A 315 -17.74 -4.43 7.23
C LEU A 315 -18.98 -4.66 6.38
N PRO A 316 -19.31 -3.72 5.48
CA PRO A 316 -20.43 -3.90 4.58
C PRO A 316 -20.24 -5.19 3.78
N THR A 317 -21.27 -6.03 3.73
CA THR A 317 -21.34 -7.18 2.82
C THR A 317 -22.31 -6.88 1.71
N ARG A 318 -22.03 -7.34 0.49
CA ARG A 318 -22.98 -7.31 -0.63
C ARG A 318 -23.09 -8.66 -1.31
N SER A 319 -24.26 -8.92 -1.87
CA SER A 319 -24.52 -10.10 -2.69
C SER A 319 -24.37 -9.74 -4.17
N TYR A 320 -23.74 -10.63 -4.92
CA TYR A 320 -23.49 -10.47 -6.35
C TYR A 320 -24.23 -11.56 -7.11
N VAL A 321 -24.58 -11.28 -8.36
CA VAL A 321 -25.07 -12.25 -9.33
C VAL A 321 -24.06 -12.35 -10.45
N VAL A 322 -23.58 -13.56 -10.72
CA VAL A 322 -22.61 -13.83 -11.77
C VAL A 322 -23.29 -14.62 -12.88
N THR A 323 -23.21 -14.12 -14.11
CA THR A 323 -23.59 -14.86 -15.32
C THR A 323 -22.42 -15.77 -15.72
N LEU A 324 -22.67 -17.07 -15.73
CA LEU A 324 -21.72 -18.11 -16.13
C LEU A 324 -21.63 -18.22 -17.66
N PRO A 325 -20.58 -18.87 -18.21
CA PRO A 325 -20.41 -19.00 -19.66
C PRO A 325 -21.56 -19.70 -20.39
N ASP A 326 -22.32 -20.54 -19.70
CA ASP A 326 -23.52 -21.23 -20.22
C ASP A 326 -24.78 -20.34 -20.19
N GLY A 327 -24.65 -19.08 -19.77
CA GLY A 327 -25.74 -18.11 -19.63
C GLY A 327 -26.55 -18.24 -18.33
N THR A 328 -26.25 -19.23 -17.49
CA THR A 328 -26.94 -19.37 -16.20
C THR A 328 -26.46 -18.32 -15.20
N GLU A 329 -27.35 -17.84 -14.34
CA GLU A 329 -27.00 -16.90 -13.29
C GLU A 329 -26.84 -17.61 -11.95
N ARG A 330 -25.80 -17.23 -11.21
CA ARG A 330 -25.52 -17.74 -9.87
C ARG A 330 -25.36 -16.59 -8.88
N ALA A 331 -26.18 -16.59 -7.84
CA ALA A 331 -26.01 -15.68 -6.72
C ALA A 331 -24.82 -16.10 -5.85
N SER A 332 -24.02 -15.13 -5.41
CA SER A 332 -23.01 -15.32 -4.38
C SER A 332 -23.66 -15.31 -3.00
N LEU A 333 -22.99 -15.91 -2.02
CA LEU A 333 -23.23 -15.52 -0.62
C LEU A 333 -22.83 -14.04 -0.44
N PRO A 334 -23.34 -13.35 0.60
CA PRO A 334 -22.87 -12.01 0.92
C PRO A 334 -21.34 -12.03 1.09
N LEU A 335 -20.65 -11.28 0.26
CA LEU A 335 -19.19 -11.15 0.31
C LEU A 335 -18.83 -9.89 1.06
N ILE A 336 -17.86 -9.99 1.97
CA ILE A 336 -17.25 -8.85 2.65
C ILE A 336 -16.67 -7.94 1.56
N GLN A 337 -17.04 -6.66 1.58
CA GLN A 337 -16.49 -5.68 0.66
C GLN A 337 -15.08 -5.23 1.09
N ALA A 338 -14.23 -6.14 1.59
CA ALA A 338 -12.86 -5.83 1.93
C ALA A 338 -11.88 -6.87 1.42
N ALA A 339 -10.76 -6.38 0.88
CA ALA A 339 -9.61 -7.17 0.48
C ALA A 339 -8.34 -6.52 1.06
N GLY A 340 -7.49 -7.34 1.69
CA GLY A 340 -6.20 -6.93 2.24
C GLY A 340 -5.06 -7.69 1.59
#